data_AF-A0A3B9WQ52-F1
#
_entry.id   AF-A0A3B9WQ52-F1
#
_cell.length_a   1.000
_cell.length_b   1.000
_cell.length_c   1.000
_cell.angle_alpha   90.00
_cell.angle_beta   90.00
_cell.angle_gamma   90.00
#
_symmetry.space_group_name_H-M   'P 1'
#
loop_
_entity.id
_entity.type
_entity.pdbx_description
1 polymer ?
#
loop_
_entity_poly.entity_id
_entity_poly.type
_entity_poly.pdbx_seq_one_letter_code
_entity_poly.pdbx_strand_id
1 'polypeptide(L)'
;MNRGDIHVFNPPKNGKHEIHGKRFAVVIQSDSLANRSVIIVAPTSQSAREASIRPDILVHQQSTKVLVEQMSAISIERLGKKIGRVEIDEQWAIDDAIQAVLGLN
;
A
#
# COMPACT_ATOMS: atom_id res chain seq x y z
N MET A 1 1.41 -9.42 -10.60
CA MET A 1 1.59 -8.34 -9.61
C MET A 1 2.63 -8.83 -8.64
N ASN A 2 3.63 -8.00 -8.37
CA ASN A 2 4.73 -8.36 -7.48
C ASN A 2 4.70 -7.50 -6.22
N ARG A 3 5.24 -8.04 -5.14
CA ARG A 3 5.52 -7.31 -3.91
C ARG A 3 6.33 -6.05 -4.22
N GLY A 4 5.92 -4.94 -3.61
CA GLY A 4 6.45 -3.61 -3.84
C GLY A 4 5.89 -2.88 -5.06
N ASP A 5 5.08 -3.52 -5.92
CA ASP A 5 4.43 -2.82 -7.02
C ASP A 5 3.44 -1.77 -6.48
N ILE A 6 3.44 -0.58 -7.07
CA ILE A 6 2.57 0.53 -6.72
C ILE A 6 1.46 0.63 -7.77
N HIS A 7 0.22 0.61 -7.33
CA HIS A 7 -0.97 0.64 -8.18
C HIS A 7 -1.91 1.78 -7.82
N VAL A 8 -2.66 2.26 -8.82
CA VAL A 8 -3.85 3.09 -8.56
C VAL A 8 -4.84 2.26 -7.75
N PHE A 9 -5.31 2.82 -6.64
CA PHE A 9 -6.16 2.15 -5.68
C PHE A 9 -7.47 2.89 -5.51
N ASN A 10 -8.58 2.15 -5.64
CA ASN A 10 -9.92 2.65 -5.41
C ASN A 10 -10.58 1.85 -4.26
N PRO A 11 -10.60 2.38 -3.03
CA PRO A 11 -11.19 1.66 -1.90
C PRO A 11 -12.71 1.46 -2.08
N PRO A 12 -13.33 0.46 -1.42
CA PRO A 12 -14.77 0.27 -1.46
C PRO A 12 -15.52 1.51 -0.96
N LYS A 13 -16.53 1.97 -1.72
CA LYS A 13 -17.33 3.16 -1.43
C LYS A 13 -18.38 2.90 -0.34
N ASN A 14 -18.02 2.99 0.94
CA ASN A 14 -19.00 2.95 2.05
C ASN A 14 -18.83 4.10 3.08
N GLY A 15 -18.28 5.26 2.70
CA GLY A 15 -18.12 6.41 3.60
C GLY A 15 -18.71 7.71 3.03
N LYS A 16 -19.71 8.29 3.71
CA LYS A 16 -20.51 9.46 3.27
C LYS A 16 -19.77 10.83 3.25
N HIS A 17 -18.43 10.85 3.31
CA HIS A 17 -17.62 12.07 3.23
C HIS A 17 -16.37 11.78 2.39
N GLU A 18 -16.56 11.66 1.07
CA GLU A 18 -15.47 11.29 0.14
C GLU A 18 -14.41 12.40 0.06
N ILE A 19 -13.30 12.19 0.76
CA ILE A 19 -12.02 12.82 0.45
C ILE A 19 -11.68 12.46 -1.00
N HIS A 20 -11.63 13.48 -1.86
CA HIS A 20 -11.30 13.34 -3.29
C HIS A 20 -9.84 12.91 -3.51
N GLY A 21 -9.58 12.17 -4.60
CA GLY A 21 -8.23 11.90 -5.13
C GLY A 21 -7.95 10.42 -5.47
N LYS A 22 -7.24 10.17 -6.58
CA LYS A 22 -6.67 8.84 -6.88
C LYS A 22 -5.66 8.51 -5.78
N ARG A 23 -5.92 7.47 -4.99
CA ARG A 23 -4.94 6.96 -4.02
C ARG A 23 -4.08 5.90 -4.68
N PHE A 24 -2.93 5.63 -4.07
CA PHE A 24 -2.10 4.51 -4.46
C PHE A 24 -2.14 3.44 -3.39
N ALA A 25 -1.77 2.23 -3.76
CA ALA A 25 -1.51 1.16 -2.82
C ALA A 25 -0.27 0.39 -3.25
N VAL A 26 0.50 -0.05 -2.26
CA VAL A 26 1.66 -0.92 -2.43
C VAL A 26 1.19 -2.35 -2.25
N VAL A 27 1.58 -3.23 -3.17
CA VAL A 27 1.39 -4.68 -3.01
C VAL A 27 2.34 -5.18 -1.94
N ILE A 28 1.81 -5.77 -0.86
CA ILE A 28 2.61 -6.29 0.25
C ILE A 28 2.60 -7.82 0.34
N GLN A 29 1.72 -8.47 -0.43
CA GLN A 29 1.65 -9.93 -0.53
C GLN A 29 2.95 -10.52 -1.08
N SER A 30 3.34 -11.66 -0.53
CA SER A 30 4.48 -12.44 -1.03
C SER A 30 4.29 -12.88 -2.49
N ASP A 31 5.36 -12.78 -3.29
CA ASP A 31 5.41 -13.27 -4.66
C ASP A 31 5.23 -14.80 -4.74
N SER A 32 5.54 -15.54 -3.67
CA SER A 32 5.28 -16.99 -3.59
C SER A 32 3.79 -17.35 -3.63
N LEU A 33 2.91 -16.38 -3.36
CA LEU A 33 1.45 -16.52 -3.42
C LEU A 33 0.88 -15.90 -4.69
N ALA A 34 1.64 -15.89 -5.79
CA ALA A 34 1.18 -15.40 -7.09
C ALA A 34 -0.07 -16.14 -7.63
N ASN A 35 -0.71 -15.57 -8.65
CA ASN A 35 -1.88 -16.13 -9.37
C ASN A 35 -3.15 -16.30 -8.51
N ARG A 36 -3.40 -15.36 -7.59
CA ARG A 36 -4.63 -15.31 -6.78
C ARG A 36 -5.58 -14.23 -7.28
N SER A 37 -6.88 -14.44 -7.13
CA SER A 37 -7.93 -13.46 -7.43
C SER A 37 -8.01 -12.33 -6.41
N VAL A 38 -7.37 -12.51 -5.25
CA VAL A 38 -7.26 -11.55 -4.16
C VAL A 38 -5.79 -11.27 -3.88
N ILE A 39 -5.49 -10.01 -3.59
CA ILE A 39 -4.14 -9.52 -3.29
C ILE A 39 -4.17 -8.66 -2.03
N ILE A 40 -3.14 -8.78 -1.20
CA ILE A 40 -2.97 -7.94 0.00
C ILE A 40 -2.18 -6.69 -0.38
N VAL A 41 -2.75 -5.53 -0.05
CA VAL A 41 -2.15 -4.21 -0.32
C VAL A 41 -2.19 -3.31 0.91
N ALA A 42 -1.29 -2.34 0.98
CA ALA A 42 -1.33 -1.22 1.92
C ALA A 42 -1.59 0.09 1.16
N PRO A 43 -2.64 0.87 1.51
CA PRO A 43 -2.92 2.14 0.84
C PRO A 43 -1.92 3.24 1.25
N THR A 44 -1.82 4.29 0.46
CA THR A 44 -0.97 5.45 0.76
C THR A 44 -1.76 6.71 1.08
N SER A 45 -1.19 7.62 1.87
CA SER A 45 -1.75 8.95 2.12
C SER A 45 -0.68 10.03 2.32
N GLN A 46 -0.83 11.15 1.62
CA GLN A 46 0.02 12.33 1.78
C GLN A 46 -0.33 13.16 3.03
N SER A 47 -1.56 13.01 3.56
CA SER A 47 -2.06 13.79 4.69
C SER A 47 -2.05 13.02 6.02
N ALA A 48 -1.60 11.76 6.02
CA ALA A 48 -1.49 10.99 7.23
C ALA A 48 -0.42 11.58 8.16
N ARG A 49 -0.67 11.52 9.48
CA ARG A 49 0.32 11.90 10.48
C ARG A 49 1.51 10.94 10.45
N GLU A 50 2.69 11.47 10.73
CA GLU A 50 3.91 10.67 10.91
C GLU A 50 3.75 9.63 12.03
N ALA A 51 4.28 8.43 11.77
CA ALA A 51 4.39 7.33 12.70
C ALA A 51 5.44 6.35 12.18
N SER A 52 6.14 5.64 13.07
CA SER A 52 7.13 4.62 12.67
C SER A 52 6.53 3.51 11.79
N ILE A 53 5.25 3.18 12.01
CA ILE A 53 4.49 2.21 11.21
C ILE A 53 4.00 2.75 9.85
N ARG A 54 4.32 4.00 9.52
CA ARG A 54 3.90 4.69 8.29
C ARG A 54 5.11 5.20 7.52
N PRO A 55 5.89 4.29 6.90
CA PRO A 55 7.07 4.69 6.14
C PRO A 55 6.67 5.55 4.94
N ASP A 56 7.51 6.54 4.65
CA ASP A 56 7.38 7.36 3.45
C ASP A 56 7.93 6.61 2.23
N ILE A 57 7.25 6.79 1.09
CA ILE A 57 7.71 6.33 -0.23
C ILE A 57 7.55 7.46 -1.26
N LEU A 58 8.30 7.39 -2.34
CA LEU A 58 8.18 8.31 -3.47
C LEU A 58 7.26 7.75 -4.55
N VAL A 59 6.20 8.50 -4.85
CA VAL A 59 5.31 8.23 -5.98
C VAL A 59 5.31 9.43 -6.90
N HIS A 60 5.80 9.27 -8.14
CA HIS A 60 5.95 10.38 -9.09
C HIS A 60 6.69 11.60 -8.49
N GLN A 61 7.78 11.35 -7.75
CA GLN A 61 8.59 12.36 -7.04
C GLN A 61 7.85 13.09 -5.91
N GLN A 62 6.67 12.60 -5.50
CA GLN A 62 5.96 13.11 -4.34
C GLN A 62 6.00 12.09 -3.21
N SER A 63 6.42 12.54 -2.02
CA SER A 63 6.40 11.71 -0.83
C SER A 63 4.96 11.42 -0.40
N THR A 64 4.70 10.18 0.00
CA THR A 64 3.43 9.72 0.56
C THR A 64 3.67 8.61 1.56
N LYS A 65 2.83 8.51 2.60
CA LYS A 65 3.00 7.52 3.66
C LYS A 65 2.25 6.25 3.33
N VAL A 66 2.88 5.10 3.50
CA VAL A 66 2.23 3.79 3.40
C VAL A 66 1.51 3.50 4.72
N LEU A 67 0.18 3.35 4.67
CA LEU A 67 -0.64 3.09 5.85
C LEU A 67 -0.74 1.59 6.08
N VAL A 68 0.35 1.01 6.60
CA VAL A 68 0.46 -0.44 6.82
C VAL A 68 -0.63 -0.95 7.77
N GLU A 69 -1.03 -0.16 8.76
CA GLU A 69 -2.14 -0.47 9.68
C GLU A 69 -3.52 -0.54 9.00
N GLN A 70 -3.62 -0.07 7.75
CA GLN A 70 -4.82 -0.15 6.92
C GLN A 70 -4.68 -1.17 5.80
N MET A 71 -3.76 -2.13 5.92
CA MET A 71 -3.61 -3.19 4.95
C MET A 71 -4.92 -3.97 4.76
N SER A 72 -5.20 -4.36 3.51
CA SER A 72 -6.44 -5.06 3.18
C SER A 72 -6.24 -6.05 2.04
N ALA A 73 -7.02 -7.13 2.09
CA ALA A 73 -7.15 -8.08 0.99
C ALA A 73 -8.27 -7.60 0.05
N ILE A 74 -7.95 -7.39 -1.22
CA ILE A 74 -8.90 -6.88 -2.23
C ILE A 74 -8.88 -7.74 -3.49
N SER A 75 -10.01 -7.78 -4.21
CA SER A 75 -10.02 -8.35 -5.57
C SER A 75 -9.03 -7.60 -6.45
N ILE A 76 -8.26 -8.33 -7.26
CA ILE A 76 -7.32 -7.77 -8.24
C ILE A 76 -7.99 -6.78 -9.20
N GLU A 77 -9.28 -6.95 -9.47
CA GLU A 77 -10.08 -6.07 -10.35
C GLU A 77 -10.25 -4.66 -9.78
N ARG A 78 -10.06 -4.48 -8.46
CA ARG A 78 -10.14 -3.18 -7.79
C ARG A 78 -8.83 -2.39 -7.85
N LEU A 79 -7.76 -3.01 -8.34
CA LEU A 79 -6.48 -2.35 -8.58
C LEU A 79 -6.43 -1.86 -10.02
N GLY A 80 -6.16 -0.57 -10.16
CA GLY A 80 -5.94 0.05 -11.44
C GLY A 80 -4.52 -0.21 -11.96
N LYS A 81 -4.11 0.66 -12.88
CA LYS A 81 -2.81 0.62 -13.54
C LYS A 81 -1.66 0.59 -12.52
N LYS A 82 -0.64 -0.24 -12.78
CA LYS A 82 0.67 -0.14 -12.13
C LYS A 82 1.34 1.18 -12.53
N ILE A 83 1.78 1.95 -11.55
CA ILE A 83 2.39 3.27 -11.77
C ILE A 83 3.85 3.33 -11.36
N GLY A 84 4.34 2.33 -10.65
CA GLY A 84 5.72 2.28 -10.19
C GLY A 84 5.99 1.05 -9.33
N ARG A 85 7.12 1.09 -8.64
CA ARG A 85 7.55 0.12 -7.64
C ARG A 85 8.28 0.91 -6.56
N VAL A 86 8.16 0.48 -5.31
CA VAL A 86 8.95 1.05 -4.22
C VAL A 86 10.44 0.71 -4.42
N GLU A 87 11.31 1.58 -3.94
CA GLU A 87 12.74 1.34 -3.86
C GLU A 87 13.06 0.29 -2.78
N ILE A 88 14.30 -0.20 -2.76
CA ILE A 88 14.68 -1.32 -1.89
C ILE A 88 14.65 -0.96 -0.40
N ASP A 89 15.09 0.25 -0.06
CA ASP A 89 15.08 0.81 1.28
C ASP A 89 13.65 1.13 1.76
N GLU A 90 12.83 1.67 0.86
CA GLU A 90 11.40 1.84 1.07
C GLU A 90 10.72 0.49 1.37
N GLN A 91 11.06 -0.57 0.64
CA GLN A 91 10.54 -1.91 0.89
C GLN A 91 10.94 -2.44 2.26
N TRP A 92 12.19 -2.25 2.68
CA TRP A 92 12.63 -2.65 4.03
C TRP A 92 11.87 -1.92 5.13
N ALA A 93 11.66 -0.61 4.99
CA ALA A 93 10.89 0.17 5.95
C ALA A 93 9.42 -0.28 6.01
N ILE A 94 8.82 -0.65 4.87
CA ILE A 94 7.49 -1.27 4.82
C ILE A 94 7.48 -2.61 5.56
N ASP A 95 8.52 -3.42 5.42
CA ASP A 95 8.60 -4.75 6.04
C ASP A 95 8.71 -4.66 7.56
N ASP A 96 9.53 -3.73 8.06
CA ASP A 96 9.65 -3.43 9.49
C ASP A 96 8.33 -2.92 10.06
N ALA A 97 7.64 -2.03 9.34
CA ALA A 97 6.33 -1.55 9.71
C ALA A 97 5.28 -2.66 9.74
N ILE A 98 5.31 -3.60 8.79
CA ILE A 98 4.42 -4.78 8.78
C ILE A 98 4.68 -5.66 10.02
N GLN A 99 5.95 -5.93 10.33
CA GLN A 99 6.31 -6.72 11.52
C GLN A 99 5.80 -6.05 12.81
N ALA A 100 6.01 -4.73 12.94
CA ALA A 100 5.55 -3.98 14.11
C ALA A 100 4.01 -3.95 14.22
N VAL A 101 3.29 -3.74 13.12
CA VAL A 101 1.81 -3.72 13.10
C VAL A 101 1.22 -5.08 13.47
N LEU A 102 1.87 -6.18 13.06
CA LEU A 102 1.39 -7.54 13.28
C LEU A 102 1.97 -8.19 14.55
N GLY A 103 2.88 -7.55 15.26
CA GLY A 103 3.55 -8.09 16.45
C GLY A 103 4.41 -9.32 16.13
N LEU A 104 5.14 -9.28 15.02
CA LEU A 104 6.00 -10.37 14.53
C LEU A 104 7.49 -10.14 14.83
N ASN A 105 7.79 -9.14 15.66
CA ASN A 105 9.11 -8.69 16.07
C ASN A 105 9.61 -9.33 17.37
#